data_AF-A0A1L1PSL9-F1
#
_entry.id   AF-A0A1L1PSL9-F1
#
_cell.length_a   1.000
_cell.length_b   1.000
_cell.length_c   1.000
_cell.angle_alpha   90.00
_cell.angle_beta   90.00
_cell.angle_gamma   90.00
#
_symmetry.space_group_name_H-M   'P 1'
#
loop_
_entity.id
_entity.type
_entity.pdbx_description
1 polymer ?
#
loop_
_entity_poly.entity_id
_entity_poly.type
_entity_poly.pdbx_seq_one_letter_code
_entity_poly.pdbx_strand_id
1 'polypeptide(L)'
;MRGEPVQGPMARLLFFGARTQQELPYFGPLPSLPKDFIDTNFAFSRKPGQPKKYVQDAMRERAADLAVLLKDPNAHFYVCGLKSMEEGVVLALRDIATGAGLGWESVGSTLQREGRLHLETY
;
A
#
# COMPACT_ATOMS: atom_id res chain seq x y z
N MET A 1 17.22 1.25 5.26
CA MET A 1 16.73 1.74 6.55
C MET A 1 15.38 1.10 6.78
N ARG A 2 15.21 0.34 7.87
CA ARG A 2 13.92 -0.26 8.23
C ARG A 2 13.06 0.89 8.77
N GLY A 3 11.89 1.13 8.19
CA GLY A 3 10.98 2.16 8.70
C GLY A 3 10.51 1.76 10.09
N GLU A 4 10.47 2.73 11.01
CA GLU A 4 9.86 2.53 12.32
C GLU A 4 8.37 2.20 12.14
N PRO A 5 7.83 1.23 12.90
CA PRO A 5 6.42 0.85 12.79
C PRO A 5 5.51 2.03 13.18
N VAL A 6 4.40 2.18 12.45
CA VAL A 6 3.44 3.26 12.67
C VAL A 6 2.66 2.98 13.96
N GLN A 7 3.13 3.49 15.10
CA GLN A 7 2.42 3.40 16.38
C GLN A 7 1.51 4.63 16.60
N GLY A 8 0.20 4.43 16.46
CA GLY A 8 -0.83 5.39 16.85
C GLY A 8 -2.24 4.90 16.47
N PRO A 9 -3.31 5.37 17.14
CA PRO A 9 -4.69 4.91 16.92
C PRO A 9 -5.27 5.20 15.52
N MET A 10 -4.50 5.84 14.61
CA MET A 10 -4.91 6.19 13.25
C MET A 10 -3.75 5.98 12.25
N ALA A 11 -3.15 4.80 12.23
CA ALA A 11 -2.09 4.46 11.27
C ALA A 11 -2.61 4.51 9.82
N ARG A 12 -2.19 5.51 9.03
CA ARG A 12 -2.53 5.63 7.60
C ARG A 12 -1.27 5.39 6.78
N LEU A 13 -1.30 4.37 5.93
CA LEU A 13 -0.26 4.10 4.95
C LEU A 13 -0.74 4.51 3.56
N LEU A 14 0.06 5.29 2.84
CA LEU A 14 -0.14 5.59 1.44
C LEU A 14 0.97 4.95 0.61
N PHE A 15 0.60 4.19 -0.42
CA PHE A 15 1.54 3.70 -1.42
C PHE A 15 1.20 4.36 -2.75
N PHE A 16 2.14 5.14 -3.29
CA PHE A 16 1.90 5.98 -4.46
C PHE A 16 2.87 5.67 -5.59
N GLY A 17 2.34 5.18 -6.72
CA GLY A 17 3.12 4.87 -7.92
C GLY A 17 3.17 6.02 -8.91
N ALA A 18 4.35 6.36 -9.40
CA ALA A 18 4.52 7.28 -10.52
C ALA A 18 5.70 6.86 -11.41
N ARG A 19 5.83 7.50 -12.57
CA ARG A 19 7.00 7.30 -13.45
C ARG A 19 8.23 7.96 -12.84
N THR A 20 8.13 9.23 -12.52
CA THR A 20 9.16 10.03 -11.84
C THR A 20 8.53 10.86 -10.73
N GLN A 21 9.37 11.48 -9.90
CA GLN A 21 8.88 12.40 -8.85
C GLN A 21 8.17 13.63 -9.45
N GLN A 22 8.61 14.07 -10.62
CA GLN A 22 8.04 15.20 -11.36
C GLN A 22 6.69 14.89 -12.00
N GLU A 23 6.29 13.61 -12.04
CA GLU A 23 5.02 13.16 -12.57
C GLU A 23 4.00 12.85 -11.46
N LEU A 24 4.32 13.18 -10.19
CA LEU A 24 3.35 13.07 -9.10
C LEU A 24 2.24 14.13 -9.29
N PRO A 25 0.96 13.72 -9.36
CA PRO A 25 -0.13 14.67 -9.25
C PRO A 25 -0.09 15.30 -7.85
N TYR A 26 -0.50 16.56 -7.73
CA TYR A 26 -0.47 17.32 -6.48
C TYR A 26 0.95 17.63 -5.97
N PHE A 27 1.76 18.28 -6.81
CA PHE A 27 2.91 19.04 -6.34
C PHE A 27 2.47 19.98 -5.21
N GLY A 28 2.97 19.77 -3.98
CA GLY A 28 2.74 20.68 -2.86
C GLY A 28 2.31 20.00 -1.55
N PRO A 29 1.11 19.39 -1.46
CA PRO A 29 0.59 18.93 -0.16
C PRO A 29 1.10 17.53 0.24
N LEU A 30 1.21 16.56 -0.67
CA LEU A 30 1.50 15.17 -0.27
C LEU A 30 2.86 15.01 0.45
N PRO A 31 3.98 15.58 -0.07
CA PRO A 31 5.26 15.51 0.64
C PRO A 31 5.32 16.37 1.91
N SER A 32 4.38 17.30 2.11
CA SER A 32 4.34 18.19 3.28
C SER A 32 3.38 17.69 4.38
N LEU A 33 2.64 16.61 4.14
CA LEU A 33 1.83 15.97 5.18
C LEU A 33 2.75 15.35 6.25
N PRO A 34 2.48 15.58 7.55
CA PRO A 34 3.23 14.96 8.62
C PRO A 34 3.18 13.43 8.53
N LYS A 35 4.30 12.77 8.80
CA LYS A 35 4.37 11.30 8.81
C LYS A 35 3.40 10.67 9.81
N ASP A 36 3.16 11.36 10.93
CA ASP A 36 2.21 10.93 11.96
C ASP A 36 0.75 11.07 11.50
N PHE A 37 0.50 11.84 10.44
CA PHE A 37 -0.80 11.93 9.79
C PHE A 37 -1.00 10.85 8.72
N ILE A 38 -0.02 10.72 7.80
CA ILE A 38 0.00 9.69 6.75
C ILE A 38 1.44 9.32 6.36
N ASP A 39 1.77 8.03 6.47
CA ASP A 39 3.09 7.52 6.10
C ASP A 39 3.11 7.16 4.61
N THR A 40 3.80 7.99 3.82
CA THR A 40 3.78 7.91 2.36
C THR A 40 4.98 7.15 1.80
N ASN A 41 4.69 6.16 0.95
CA ASN A 41 5.66 5.25 0.34
C ASN A 41 5.61 5.40 -1.18
N PHE A 42 6.58 6.13 -1.74
CA PHE A 42 6.64 6.36 -3.19
C PHE A 42 7.32 5.20 -3.95
N ALA A 43 6.75 4.84 -5.08
CA ALA A 43 7.30 3.88 -6.03
C ALA A 43 7.49 4.55 -7.40
N PHE A 44 8.75 4.72 -7.82
CA PHE A 44 9.08 5.37 -9.09
C PHE A 44 9.58 4.35 -10.11
N SER A 45 8.86 4.21 -11.22
CA SER A 45 9.19 3.22 -12.26
C SER A 45 10.26 3.68 -13.26
N ARG A 46 10.60 4.98 -13.28
CA ARG A 46 11.54 5.59 -14.25
C ARG A 46 12.57 6.52 -13.59
N LYS A 47 12.91 6.28 -12.33
CA LYS A 47 13.97 7.05 -11.66
C LYS A 47 15.35 6.72 -12.28
N PRO A 48 16.10 7.70 -12.79
CA PRO A 48 17.41 7.44 -13.42
C PRO A 48 18.37 6.72 -12.46
N GLY A 49 19.08 5.72 -12.97
CA GLY A 49 20.07 4.96 -12.21
C GLY A 49 19.50 4.05 -11.11
N GLN A 50 18.18 3.85 -11.05
CA GLN A 50 17.54 2.93 -10.10
C GLN A 50 16.70 1.88 -10.84
N PRO A 51 16.58 0.65 -10.29
CA PRO A 51 15.66 -0.34 -10.84
C PRO A 51 14.22 0.19 -10.80
N LYS A 52 13.38 -0.31 -11.71
CA LYS A 52 11.96 0.04 -11.72
C LYS A 52 11.34 -0.41 -10.41
N LYS A 53 10.57 0.48 -9.78
CA LYS A 53 9.81 0.19 -8.57
C LYS A 53 8.34 0.55 -8.78
N TYR A 54 7.46 -0.37 -8.43
CA TYR A 54 6.01 -0.24 -8.50
C TYR A 54 5.37 -0.32 -7.10
N VAL A 55 4.07 -0.03 -7.02
CA VAL A 55 3.32 0.01 -5.74
C VAL A 55 3.42 -1.32 -5.01
N GLN A 56 3.25 -2.43 -5.71
CA GLN A 56 3.36 -3.77 -5.17
C GLN A 56 4.75 -4.09 -4.58
N ASP A 57 5.81 -3.46 -5.10
CA ASP A 57 7.18 -3.64 -4.57
C ASP A 57 7.33 -2.87 -3.25
N ALA A 58 6.84 -1.63 -3.19
CA ALA A 58 6.83 -0.84 -1.97
C ALA A 58 5.97 -1.50 -0.87
N MET A 59 4.84 -2.12 -1.23
CA MET A 59 4.02 -2.89 -0.29
C MET A 59 4.80 -4.07 0.31
N ARG A 60 5.55 -4.81 -0.51
CA ARG A 60 6.37 -5.94 -0.02
C ARG A 60 7.50 -5.48 0.91
N GLU A 61 8.09 -4.32 0.68
CA GLU A 61 9.06 -3.73 1.61
C GLU A 61 8.44 -3.36 2.97
N ARG A 62 7.15 -3.00 2.97
CA ARG A 62 6.35 -2.68 4.16
C ARG A 62 5.46 -3.86 4.62
N ALA A 63 5.82 -5.09 4.26
CA ALA A 63 5.02 -6.28 4.53
C ALA A 63 4.68 -6.45 6.02
N ALA A 64 5.62 -6.15 6.92
CA ALA A 64 5.40 -6.28 8.37
C ALA A 64 4.28 -5.34 8.87
N ASP A 65 4.26 -4.09 8.41
CA ASP A 65 3.23 -3.11 8.80
C ASP A 65 1.88 -3.48 8.19
N LEU A 66 1.86 -3.87 6.91
CA LEU A 66 0.65 -4.30 6.22
C LEU A 66 0.08 -5.59 6.82
N ALA A 67 0.92 -6.51 7.30
CA ALA A 67 0.49 -7.73 7.98
C ALA A 67 -0.23 -7.46 9.31
N VAL A 68 0.18 -6.41 10.04
CA VAL A 68 -0.53 -5.96 11.24
C VAL A 68 -1.91 -5.42 10.86
N LEU A 69 -1.99 -4.58 9.82
CA LEU A 69 -3.26 -4.01 9.34
C LEU A 69 -4.21 -5.09 8.80
N LEU A 70 -3.71 -6.11 8.11
CA LEU A 70 -4.53 -7.23 7.62
C LEU A 70 -5.20 -8.03 8.76
N LYS A 71 -4.68 -7.97 9.99
CA LYS A 71 -5.26 -8.60 11.18
C LYS A 71 -6.25 -7.69 11.92
N ASP A 72 -6.22 -6.39 11.66
CA ASP A 72 -7.05 -5.42 12.35
C ASP A 72 -8.47 -5.41 11.74
N PRO A 73 -9.53 -5.70 12.51
CA PRO A 73 -10.90 -5.64 12.01
C PRO A 73 -11.34 -4.21 11.61
N ASN A 74 -10.62 -3.17 12.05
CA ASN A 74 -10.92 -1.77 11.71
C ASN A 74 -10.13 -1.24 10.52
N ALA A 75 -9.14 -1.99 10.01
CA ALA A 75 -8.36 -1.57 8.87
C ALA A 75 -9.17 -1.66 7.57
N HIS A 76 -9.04 -0.62 6.75
CA HIS A 76 -9.64 -0.52 5.42
C HIS A 76 -8.54 -0.32 4.37
N PHE A 77 -8.71 -0.96 3.22
CA PHE A 77 -7.81 -0.93 2.09
C PHE A 77 -8.52 -0.32 0.89
N TYR A 78 -7.93 0.72 0.32
CA TYR A 78 -8.45 1.43 -0.86
C TYR A 78 -7.43 1.33 -1.99
N VAL A 79 -7.87 0.83 -3.14
CA VAL A 79 -7.04 0.68 -4.34
C VAL A 79 -7.70 1.45 -5.47
N CYS A 80 -7.02 2.50 -5.94
CA CYS A 80 -7.50 3.36 -7.02
C CYS A 80 -6.40 3.55 -8.06
N GLY A 81 -6.76 3.54 -9.35
CA GLY A 81 -5.84 3.77 -10.46
C GLY A 81 -6.18 2.95 -11.70
N LEU A 82 -5.18 2.71 -12.54
CA LEU A 82 -5.37 1.92 -13.77
C LEU A 82 -5.64 0.44 -13.46
N LYS A 83 -6.49 -0.20 -14.26
CA LYS A 83 -6.84 -1.62 -14.12
C LYS A 83 -5.62 -2.56 -14.08
N SER A 84 -4.57 -2.22 -14.83
CA SER A 84 -3.32 -2.99 -14.88
C SER A 84 -2.54 -3.03 -13.56
N MET A 85 -2.84 -2.14 -12.61
CA MET A 85 -2.21 -2.12 -11.29
C MET A 85 -2.86 -3.10 -10.30
N GLU A 86 -4.16 -3.37 -10.47
CA GLU A 86 -4.98 -4.08 -9.48
C GLU A 86 -4.42 -5.46 -9.14
N GLU A 87 -4.11 -6.26 -10.16
CA GLU A 87 -3.60 -7.61 -9.98
C GLU A 87 -2.29 -7.62 -9.17
N GLY A 88 -1.37 -6.72 -9.48
CA GLY A 88 -0.10 -6.60 -8.75
C GLY A 88 -0.28 -6.26 -7.27
N VAL A 89 -1.23 -5.37 -6.96
CA VAL A 89 -1.57 -4.97 -5.59
C VAL A 89 -2.24 -6.10 -4.82
N VAL A 90 -3.23 -6.77 -5.42
CA VAL A 90 -3.94 -7.89 -4.81
C VAL A 90 -3.00 -9.06 -4.55
N LEU A 91 -2.11 -9.39 -5.50
CA LEU A 91 -1.08 -10.41 -5.30
C LEU A 91 -0.11 -10.03 -4.18
N ALA A 92 0.29 -8.76 -4.08
CA ALA A 92 1.13 -8.32 -2.97
C ALA A 92 0.44 -8.49 -1.60
N LEU A 93 -0.85 -8.13 -1.47
CA LEU A 93 -1.60 -8.37 -0.23
C LEU A 93 -1.68 -9.86 0.11
N ARG A 94 -1.91 -10.71 -0.89
CA ARG A 94 -1.89 -12.18 -0.73
C ARG A 94 -0.54 -12.68 -0.23
N ASP A 95 0.55 -12.24 -0.86
CA ASP A 95 1.90 -12.64 -0.47
C ASP A 95 2.21 -12.23 0.98
N ILE A 96 1.82 -11.01 1.36
CA ILE A 96 2.01 -10.47 2.71
C ILE A 96 1.18 -11.25 3.73
N ALA A 97 -0.09 -11.53 3.43
CA ALA A 97 -0.95 -12.34 4.29
C ALA A 97 -0.35 -13.74 4.50
N THR A 98 0.03 -14.40 3.41
CA THR A 98 0.61 -15.74 3.43
C THR A 98 1.92 -15.76 4.22
N GLY A 99 2.81 -14.80 3.99
CA GLY A 99 4.08 -14.67 4.72
C GLY A 99 3.90 -14.38 6.21
N ALA A 100 2.77 -13.80 6.61
CA ALA A 100 2.41 -13.57 8.01
C ALA A 100 1.65 -14.74 8.67
N GLY A 101 1.50 -15.88 7.96
CA GLY A 101 0.75 -17.05 8.42
C GLY A 101 -0.77 -16.88 8.38
N LEU A 102 -1.28 -15.89 7.63
CA LEU A 102 -2.70 -15.66 7.44
C LEU A 102 -3.19 -16.39 6.19
N GLY A 103 -4.40 -16.96 6.26
CA GLY A 103 -5.08 -17.52 5.09
C GLY A 103 -5.68 -16.40 4.24
N TRP A 104 -5.07 -16.08 3.09
CA TRP A 104 -5.53 -15.01 2.20
C TRP A 104 -6.98 -15.16 1.78
N GLU A 105 -7.44 -16.37 1.49
CA GLU A 105 -8.80 -16.66 1.06
C GLU A 105 -9.82 -16.28 2.14
N SER A 106 -9.47 -16.50 3.41
CA SER A 106 -10.30 -16.12 4.57
C SER A 106 -10.25 -14.61 4.84
N VAL A 107 -9.04 -14.02 4.84
CA VAL A 107 -8.86 -12.58 5.09
C VAL A 107 -9.47 -11.75 3.96
N GLY A 108 -9.11 -12.04 2.71
CA GLY A 108 -9.61 -11.34 1.53
C GLY A 108 -11.13 -11.42 1.39
N SER A 109 -11.72 -12.60 1.60
CA SER A 109 -13.19 -12.72 1.57
C SER A 109 -13.88 -11.96 2.70
N THR A 110 -13.26 -11.89 3.87
CA THR A 110 -13.79 -11.11 5.01
C THR A 110 -13.70 -9.61 4.74
N LEU A 111 -12.55 -9.13 4.25
CA LEU A 111 -12.38 -7.74 3.86
C LEU A 111 -13.39 -7.32 2.79
N GLN A 112 -13.65 -8.16 1.79
CA GLN A 112 -14.66 -7.86 0.76
C GLN A 112 -16.07 -7.84 1.34
N ARG A 113 -16.46 -8.88 2.11
CA ARG A 113 -17.80 -9.02 2.68
C ARG A 113 -18.16 -7.88 3.63
N GLU A 114 -17.18 -7.41 4.41
CA GLU A 114 -17.35 -6.33 5.38
C GLU A 114 -17.14 -4.94 4.76
N GLY A 115 -16.89 -4.85 3.45
CA GLY A 115 -16.67 -3.57 2.78
C GLY A 115 -15.41 -2.86 3.26
N ARG A 116 -14.34 -3.60 3.55
CA ARG A 116 -13.03 -3.11 4.01
C ARG A 116 -11.93 -3.23 2.95
N LEU A 117 -12.20 -3.86 1.81
CA LEU A 117 -11.35 -3.81 0.62
C LEU A 117 -12.15 -3.18 -0.53
N HIS A 118 -11.74 -1.97 -0.92
CA HIS A 118 -12.36 -1.20 -1.99
C HIS A 118 -11.44 -1.16 -3.20
N LEU A 119 -11.93 -1.65 -4.33
CA LEU A 119 -11.21 -1.65 -5.61
C LEU A 119 -11.96 -0.73 -6.58
N GLU A 120 -11.34 0.41 -6.90
CA GLU A 120 -11.87 1.41 -7.84
C GLU A 120 -10.83 1.61 -8.95
N THR A 121 -10.72 0.63 -9.85
CA THR A 121 -9.78 0.68 -10.98
C THR A 121 -10.50 0.80 -12.32
N TYR A 122 -9.87 1.52 -13.25
CA TYR A 122 -10.44 1.87 -14.56
C TYR A 122 -9.49 1.61 -15.73
#